data_AF-U2HTD6-F1
#
_entry.id   AF-U2HTD6-F1
#
_cell.length_a   1.000
_cell.length_b   1.000
_cell.length_c   1.000
_cell.angle_alpha   90.00
_cell.angle_beta   90.00
_cell.angle_gamma   90.00
#
_symmetry.space_group_name_H-M   'P 1'
#
loop_
_entity.id
_entity.type
_entity.pdbx_description
1 polymer ?
#
loop_
_entity_poly.entity_id
_entity_poly.type
_entity_poly.pdbx_seq_one_letter_code
_entity_poly.pdbx_strand_id
1 'polypeptide(L)'
;MSVTAPEDGRKLFVIMRSPDEPLLAQLRGLGWEISVAKTAGAAQNMTSGVSVAAGLVDFSGFTSREYPALKACLSQPSIGWISIAQAGVTIGPAVRELIRSYCFDYVTLPLPYEWISHVLGHARGMAALDRVDGAAYAASIGEHGMIGNCEAMQQLFSTIRKVAKTDASVFISGESGTGKELTALAIHERSGRGKGPFIAINCGAIPHHLLQSELFGYERGAFTGANQRRAGRIESANGGTLFLDEIGDMPVESQASLLRFLQEGKIERLGGQESIPVDVRIISATHVDLDGAVEAGRFRADLYHRLCVLRIHEPPLRARGKDIDILAHYVLQKYKADSGRKISGFTSAALDAMRRYEWPGNVRELINRVRRAIVMAESRLLTPHDLGLDTPGETEPVTLEQARALAERTAIENALLRNDHRINKAAAELGISRVTLYRMMIEHGLNDHDNNGGNGDNGGHDGAPSGDAGHQRVG
;
A
#
# COMPACT_ATOMS: atom_id res chain seq x y z
N MET A 1 3.19 33.66 -0.34
CA MET A 1 4.57 33.86 0.15
C MET A 1 5.51 33.79 -1.04
N SER A 2 6.27 34.85 -1.25
CA SER A 2 7.30 34.98 -2.30
C SER A 2 8.31 33.83 -2.18
N VAL A 3 8.33 32.92 -3.15
CA VAL A 3 9.40 31.92 -3.28
C VAL A 3 10.62 32.65 -3.81
N THR A 4 11.46 33.14 -2.90
CA THR A 4 12.83 33.53 -3.23
C THR A 4 13.56 32.27 -3.68
N ALA A 5 13.86 32.18 -4.98
CA ALA A 5 14.68 31.12 -5.54
C ALA A 5 16.05 31.11 -4.85
N PRO A 6 16.57 29.96 -4.39
CA PRO A 6 17.94 29.90 -3.92
C PRO A 6 18.87 30.18 -5.10
N GLU A 7 19.76 31.16 -4.95
CA GLU A 7 20.89 31.43 -5.86
C GLU A 7 21.90 30.27 -5.79
N ASP A 8 21.53 29.11 -6.32
CA ASP A 8 22.45 28.03 -6.68
C ASP A 8 22.49 28.05 -8.22
N GLY A 9 23.65 28.39 -8.79
CA GLY A 9 23.87 28.57 -10.23
C GLY A 9 23.26 27.44 -11.09
N ARG A 10 22.95 27.71 -12.37
CA ARG A 10 22.35 26.68 -13.25
C ARG A 10 23.40 25.61 -13.56
N LYS A 11 23.54 24.61 -12.69
CA LYS A 11 24.48 23.49 -12.86
C LYS A 11 24.04 22.58 -13.99
N LEU A 12 24.96 22.30 -14.91
CA LEU A 12 24.79 21.40 -16.04
C LEU A 12 25.93 20.36 -16.05
N PHE A 13 25.57 19.08 -15.99
CA PHE A 13 26.50 17.99 -16.24
C PHE A 13 26.42 17.54 -17.68
N VAL A 14 27.57 17.49 -18.35
CA VAL A 14 27.66 17.07 -19.75
C VAL A 14 28.48 15.79 -19.85
N ILE A 15 27.89 14.74 -20.37
CA ILE A 15 28.56 13.48 -20.66
C ILE A 15 28.70 13.35 -22.18
N MET A 16 29.90 13.57 -22.68
CA MET A 16 30.21 13.49 -24.11
C MET A 16 31.64 13.00 -24.29
N ARG A 17 31.86 11.96 -25.10
CA ARG A 17 33.21 11.49 -25.41
C ARG A 17 34.03 12.57 -26.13
N SER A 18 33.39 13.24 -27.11
CA SER A 18 33.95 14.32 -27.90
C SER A 18 33.08 15.57 -27.72
N PRO A 19 33.46 16.49 -26.82
CA PRO A 19 32.63 17.67 -26.52
C PRO A 19 32.50 18.61 -27.72
N ASP A 20 31.28 19.08 -27.96
CA ASP A 20 30.99 20.15 -28.92
C ASP A 20 31.29 21.52 -28.27
N GLU A 21 32.51 22.02 -28.46
CA GLU A 21 32.93 23.29 -27.84
C GLU A 21 32.06 24.50 -28.21
N PRO A 22 31.60 24.67 -29.48
CA PRO A 22 30.61 25.69 -29.82
C PRO A 22 29.32 25.60 -28.99
N LEU A 23 28.73 24.41 -28.87
CA LEU A 23 27.53 24.20 -28.04
C LEU A 23 27.80 24.55 -26.57
N LEU A 24 28.93 24.10 -26.02
CA LEU A 24 29.29 24.36 -24.63
C LEU A 24 29.53 25.85 -24.36
N ALA A 25 30.19 26.55 -25.27
CA ALA A 25 30.42 28.00 -25.15
C ALA A 25 29.10 28.78 -25.13
N GLN A 26 28.15 28.40 -25.99
CA GLN A 26 26.83 29.03 -26.06
C GLN A 26 26.01 28.76 -24.79
N LEU A 27 26.02 27.54 -24.28
CA LEU A 27 25.33 27.21 -23.02
C LEU A 27 25.94 27.96 -21.82
N ARG A 28 27.27 28.13 -21.77
CA ARG A 28 27.91 29.00 -20.75
C ARG A 28 27.44 30.45 -20.88
N GLY A 29 27.34 30.98 -22.11
CA GLY A 29 26.80 32.31 -22.38
C GLY A 29 25.35 32.49 -21.94
N LEU A 30 24.56 31.41 -21.94
CA LEU A 30 23.18 31.38 -21.44
C LEU A 30 23.07 31.15 -19.91
N GLY A 31 24.20 31.24 -19.19
CA GLY A 31 24.24 31.21 -17.72
C GLY A 31 24.31 29.82 -17.10
N TRP A 32 24.71 28.79 -17.85
CA TRP A 32 24.95 27.44 -17.31
C TRP A 32 26.39 27.27 -16.78
N GLU A 33 26.50 26.71 -15.59
CA GLU A 33 27.76 26.24 -15.00
C GLU A 33 28.01 24.80 -15.44
N ILE A 34 28.93 24.61 -16.38
CA ILE A 34 29.09 23.34 -17.09
C ILE A 34 30.27 22.52 -16.55
N SER A 35 29.97 21.30 -16.11
CA SER A 35 30.96 20.26 -15.79
C SER A 35 30.92 19.15 -16.86
N VAL A 36 32.04 18.89 -17.53
CA VAL A 36 32.12 17.92 -18.64
C VAL A 36 32.84 16.64 -18.23
N ALA A 37 32.21 15.50 -18.43
CA ALA A 37 32.80 14.17 -18.28
C ALA A 37 32.97 13.50 -19.65
N LYS A 38 34.24 13.23 -19.99
CA LYS A 38 34.58 12.46 -21.19
C LYS A 38 34.47 10.96 -20.96
N THR A 39 34.56 10.49 -19.71
CA THR A 39 34.52 9.07 -19.33
C THR A 39 33.36 8.73 -18.39
N ALA A 40 32.88 7.48 -18.46
CA ALA A 40 31.80 7.03 -17.58
C ALA A 40 32.21 7.07 -16.09
N GLY A 41 33.48 6.78 -15.79
CA GLY A 41 34.02 6.92 -14.43
C GLY A 41 34.09 8.39 -13.96
N ALA A 42 34.50 9.32 -14.83
CA ALA A 42 34.48 10.74 -14.51
C ALA A 42 33.05 11.27 -14.30
N ALA A 43 32.09 10.77 -15.10
CA ALA A 43 30.68 11.08 -14.98
C ALA A 43 30.12 10.66 -13.60
N GLN A 44 30.51 9.49 -13.10
CA GLN A 44 30.04 8.99 -11.81
C GLN A 44 30.54 9.85 -10.65
N ASN A 45 31.81 10.25 -10.68
CA ASN A 45 32.40 11.10 -9.65
C ASN A 45 31.78 12.49 -9.62
N MET A 46 31.51 13.09 -10.79
CA MET A 46 30.93 14.45 -10.84
C MET A 46 29.45 14.51 -10.44
N THR A 47 28.71 13.41 -10.60
CA THR A 47 27.26 13.38 -10.36
C THR A 47 26.88 12.90 -8.96
N SER A 48 27.87 12.55 -8.14
CA SER A 48 27.66 12.07 -6.77
C SER A 48 27.42 13.23 -5.80
N GLY A 49 26.32 13.19 -5.03
CA GLY A 49 26.06 14.12 -3.93
C GLY A 49 25.64 15.54 -4.35
N VAL A 50 25.17 15.74 -5.59
CA VAL A 50 24.90 17.07 -6.14
C VAL A 50 23.49 17.59 -5.81
N SER A 51 23.37 18.92 -5.66
CA SER A 51 22.10 19.64 -5.69
C SER A 51 21.37 19.52 -7.05
N VAL A 52 20.20 20.13 -7.18
CA VAL A 52 19.35 19.97 -8.37
C VAL A 52 20.05 20.54 -9.62
N ALA A 53 20.26 19.69 -10.63
CA ALA A 53 20.98 20.03 -11.85
C ALA A 53 20.28 19.52 -13.11
N ALA A 54 20.70 20.05 -14.27
CA ALA A 54 20.39 19.46 -15.57
C ALA A 54 21.53 18.54 -16.00
N GLY A 55 21.22 17.55 -16.82
CA GLY A 55 22.19 16.66 -17.43
C GLY A 55 22.01 16.62 -18.95
N LEU A 56 23.11 16.59 -19.69
CA LEU A 56 23.14 16.44 -21.14
C LEU A 56 24.03 15.24 -21.48
N VAL A 57 23.52 14.26 -22.21
CA VAL A 57 24.27 13.05 -22.57
C VAL A 57 24.28 12.80 -24.07
N ASP A 58 25.47 12.66 -24.63
CA ASP A 58 25.70 12.08 -25.95
C ASP A 58 26.31 10.68 -25.77
N PHE A 59 25.60 9.66 -26.24
CA PHE A 59 26.08 8.28 -26.18
C PHE A 59 27.08 7.94 -27.30
N SER A 60 27.31 8.85 -28.24
CA SER A 60 28.25 8.67 -29.35
C SER A 60 29.66 8.42 -28.83
N GLY A 61 30.29 7.33 -29.28
CA GLY A 61 31.64 6.95 -28.89
C GLY A 61 31.76 6.19 -27.56
N PHE A 62 30.66 5.92 -26.85
CA PHE A 62 30.66 5.02 -25.70
C PHE A 62 30.38 3.57 -26.11
N THR A 63 30.97 2.62 -25.39
CA THR A 63 30.84 1.18 -25.68
C THR A 63 29.91 0.47 -24.70
N SER A 64 29.41 -0.71 -25.06
CA SER A 64 28.52 -1.51 -24.18
C SER A 64 29.11 -1.84 -22.80
N ARG A 65 30.45 -1.83 -22.67
CA ARG A 65 31.16 -2.03 -21.39
C ARG A 65 31.01 -0.83 -20.44
N GLU A 66 30.75 0.36 -20.97
CA GLU A 66 30.61 1.61 -20.22
C GLU A 66 29.15 1.91 -19.84
N TYR A 67 28.18 1.26 -20.48
CA TYR A 67 26.74 1.47 -20.23
C TYR A 67 26.30 1.24 -18.78
N PRO A 68 26.80 0.23 -18.03
CA PRO A 68 26.46 0.09 -16.61
C PRO A 68 26.88 1.29 -15.77
N ALA A 69 28.07 1.85 -16.04
CA ALA A 69 28.57 3.03 -15.34
C ALA A 69 27.77 4.29 -15.73
N LEU A 70 27.44 4.45 -17.02
CA LEU A 70 26.54 5.52 -17.47
C LEU A 70 25.15 5.38 -16.85
N LYS A 71 24.59 4.18 -16.80
CA LYS A 71 23.31 3.89 -16.13
C LYS A 71 23.34 4.34 -14.67
N ALA A 72 24.41 4.06 -13.93
CA ALA A 72 24.56 4.52 -12.55
C ALA A 72 24.50 6.06 -12.43
N CYS A 73 25.12 6.78 -13.36
CA CYS A 73 25.07 8.25 -13.41
C CYS A 73 23.67 8.77 -13.76
N LEU A 74 23.05 8.21 -14.80
CA LEU A 74 21.73 8.61 -15.30
C LEU A 74 20.59 8.27 -14.31
N SER A 75 20.87 7.36 -13.36
CA SER A 75 19.95 6.98 -12.30
C SER A 75 19.83 8.03 -11.18
N GLN A 76 20.71 9.04 -11.14
CA GLN A 76 20.64 10.09 -10.13
C GLN A 76 19.30 10.86 -10.21
N PRO A 77 18.51 10.94 -9.12
CA PRO A 77 17.19 11.57 -9.13
C PRO A 77 17.25 13.10 -9.11
N SER A 78 18.35 13.69 -8.62
CA SER A 78 18.54 15.14 -8.56
C SER A 78 18.93 15.77 -9.91
N ILE A 79 19.05 14.97 -10.98
CA ILE A 79 19.51 15.42 -12.28
C ILE A 79 18.47 15.07 -13.36
N GLY A 80 17.96 16.08 -14.04
CA GLY A 80 17.09 15.92 -15.22
C GLY A 80 17.94 15.70 -16.48
N TRP A 81 18.08 14.45 -16.93
CA TRP A 81 18.93 14.10 -18.08
C TRP A 81 18.22 14.29 -19.42
N ILE A 82 18.88 14.94 -20.37
CA ILE A 82 18.46 15.08 -21.76
C ILE A 82 19.49 14.36 -22.62
N SER A 83 19.04 13.49 -23.52
CA SER A 83 19.93 12.86 -24.49
C SER A 83 19.96 13.66 -25.80
N ILE A 84 21.12 13.79 -26.42
CA ILE A 84 21.27 14.33 -27.77
C ILE A 84 21.77 13.27 -28.76
N ALA A 85 21.41 13.42 -30.04
CA ALA A 85 22.13 12.77 -31.13
C ALA A 85 22.05 13.60 -32.43
N GLN A 86 22.97 13.34 -33.36
CA GLN A 86 22.94 13.93 -34.70
C GLN A 86 21.82 13.31 -35.56
N ALA A 87 21.19 14.12 -36.41
CA ALA A 87 20.23 13.62 -37.39
C ALA A 87 20.85 12.53 -38.28
N GLY A 88 20.12 11.43 -38.49
CA GLY A 88 20.57 10.30 -39.32
C GLY A 88 21.45 9.27 -38.61
N VAL A 89 21.78 9.45 -37.32
CA VAL A 89 22.50 8.44 -36.54
C VAL A 89 21.56 7.33 -36.07
N THR A 90 21.85 6.09 -36.45
CA THR A 90 21.11 4.91 -35.96
C THR A 90 21.47 4.61 -34.52
N ILE A 91 20.52 4.81 -33.60
CA ILE A 91 20.70 4.49 -32.18
C ILE A 91 20.49 2.98 -31.98
N GLY A 92 21.47 2.30 -31.38
CA GLY A 92 21.39 0.87 -31.05
C GLY A 92 20.38 0.56 -29.93
N PRO A 93 19.87 -0.68 -29.83
CA PRO A 93 18.80 -1.05 -28.90
C PRO A 93 19.14 -0.78 -27.42
N ALA A 94 20.37 -1.07 -26.99
CA ALA A 94 20.82 -0.81 -25.63
C ALA A 94 20.81 0.69 -25.27
N VAL A 95 21.18 1.57 -26.21
CA VAL A 95 21.14 3.02 -26.00
C VAL A 95 19.70 3.53 -26.00
N ARG A 96 18.82 2.99 -26.85
CA ARG A 96 17.38 3.33 -26.82
C ARG A 96 16.76 3.01 -25.46
N GLU A 97 17.12 1.88 -24.87
CA GLU A 97 16.67 1.50 -23.54
C GLU A 97 17.16 2.48 -22.48
N LEU A 98 18.44 2.88 -22.52
CA LEU A 98 18.99 3.87 -21.60
C LEU A 98 18.32 5.24 -21.74
N ILE A 99 18.07 5.71 -22.96
CA ILE A 99 17.39 6.98 -23.20
C ILE A 99 15.97 6.93 -22.63
N ARG A 100 15.17 5.94 -23.02
CA ARG A 100 13.78 5.80 -22.56
C ARG A 100 13.66 5.63 -21.05
N SER A 101 14.62 4.94 -20.44
CA SER A 101 14.56 4.60 -19.02
C SER A 101 15.12 5.71 -18.13
N TYR A 102 16.09 6.52 -18.58
CA TYR A 102 16.79 7.44 -17.69
C TYR A 102 16.80 8.90 -18.14
N CYS A 103 16.52 9.19 -19.41
CA CYS A 103 16.45 10.56 -19.90
C CYS A 103 15.00 11.08 -19.83
N PHE A 104 14.86 12.35 -19.43
CA PHE A 104 13.62 13.11 -19.45
C PHE A 104 13.16 13.38 -20.89
N ASP A 105 14.09 13.74 -21.77
CA ASP A 105 13.80 13.99 -23.18
C ASP A 105 14.98 13.60 -24.09
N TYR A 106 14.72 13.58 -25.39
CA TYR A 106 15.68 13.29 -26.45
C TYR A 106 15.64 14.35 -27.55
N VAL A 107 16.80 14.90 -27.89
CA VAL A 107 16.97 16.07 -28.76
C VAL A 107 17.80 15.68 -29.98
N THR A 108 17.28 15.94 -31.19
CA THR A 108 17.99 15.66 -32.44
C THR A 108 18.65 16.92 -33.00
N LEU A 109 19.97 16.92 -33.16
CA LEU A 109 20.74 18.03 -33.73
C LEU A 109 20.68 18.04 -35.27
N PRO A 110 20.73 19.22 -35.92
CA PRO A 110 20.95 20.54 -35.34
C PRO A 110 19.67 21.18 -34.77
N LEU A 111 19.80 21.79 -33.59
CA LEU A 111 18.74 22.58 -32.93
C LEU A 111 19.33 23.91 -32.43
N PRO A 112 18.56 25.01 -32.40
CA PRO A 112 19.04 26.27 -31.83
C PRO A 112 19.42 26.10 -30.36
N TYR A 113 20.55 26.69 -29.94
CA TYR A 113 21.08 26.54 -28.59
C TYR A 113 20.13 27.02 -27.49
N GLU A 114 19.29 28.01 -27.79
CA GLU A 114 18.25 28.52 -26.88
C GLU A 114 17.20 27.45 -26.54
N TRP A 115 16.83 26.62 -27.52
CA TRP A 115 15.88 25.52 -27.32
C TRP A 115 16.48 24.43 -26.44
N ILE A 116 17.76 24.10 -26.65
CA ILE A 116 18.49 23.16 -25.80
C ILE A 116 18.55 23.68 -24.37
N SER A 117 18.84 24.97 -24.19
CA SER A 117 18.84 25.64 -22.88
C SER A 117 17.45 25.61 -22.21
N HIS A 118 16.37 25.83 -22.97
CA HIS A 118 15.01 25.75 -22.45
C HIS A 118 14.66 24.34 -21.96
N VAL A 119 14.93 23.31 -22.78
CA VAL A 119 14.67 21.91 -22.42
C VAL A 119 15.48 21.49 -21.19
N LEU A 120 16.75 21.90 -21.10
CA LEU A 120 17.60 21.68 -19.91
C LEU A 120 17.04 22.39 -18.67
N GLY A 121 16.55 23.62 -18.84
CA GLY A 121 15.91 24.38 -17.77
C GLY A 121 14.64 23.70 -17.26
N HIS A 122 13.82 23.18 -18.18
CA HIS A 122 12.61 22.43 -17.85
C HIS A 122 12.94 21.12 -17.12
N ALA A 123 13.90 20.34 -17.62
CA ALA A 123 14.35 19.11 -16.96
C ALA A 123 14.89 19.35 -15.53
N ARG A 124 15.67 20.42 -15.33
CA ARG A 124 16.13 20.83 -13.99
C ARG A 124 14.96 21.23 -13.10
N GLY A 125 13.99 21.98 -13.63
CA GLY A 125 12.78 22.38 -12.91
C GLY A 125 11.97 21.18 -12.43
N MET A 126 11.75 20.19 -13.31
CA MET A 126 11.07 18.94 -12.95
C MET A 126 11.84 18.14 -11.90
N ALA A 127 13.17 18.05 -12.01
CA ALA A 127 14.00 17.42 -10.98
C ALA A 127 13.97 18.18 -9.63
N ALA A 128 13.74 19.50 -9.65
CA ALA A 128 13.55 20.29 -8.44
C ALA A 128 12.23 19.96 -7.74
N LEU A 129 11.15 19.85 -8.52
CA LEU A 129 9.82 19.53 -8.01
C LEU A 129 9.80 18.12 -7.40
N ASP A 130 10.37 17.13 -8.09
CA ASP A 130 10.51 15.76 -7.57
C ASP A 130 11.29 15.69 -6.24
N ARG A 131 12.25 16.62 -6.02
CA ARG A 131 13.03 16.70 -4.79
C ARG A 131 12.23 17.31 -3.62
N VAL A 132 11.36 18.28 -3.88
CA VAL A 132 10.51 18.91 -2.85
C VAL A 132 9.55 17.88 -2.27
N ASP A 133 8.97 17.03 -3.12
CA ASP A 133 8.15 15.91 -2.68
C ASP A 133 8.96 14.92 -1.83
N GLY A 134 10.20 14.59 -2.23
CA GLY A 134 11.10 13.72 -1.47
C GLY A 134 11.50 14.23 -0.07
N ALA A 135 11.63 15.53 0.14
CA ALA A 135 11.99 16.12 1.43
C ALA A 135 10.79 16.23 2.40
N ALA A 136 9.61 16.60 1.89
CA ALA A 136 8.36 16.50 2.64
C ALA A 136 8.04 15.03 2.98
N TYR A 137 8.39 14.13 2.06
CA TYR A 137 8.30 12.68 2.20
C TYR A 137 9.24 12.13 3.29
N ALA A 138 10.50 12.57 3.34
CA ALA A 138 11.44 12.21 4.42
C ALA A 138 10.99 12.75 5.79
N ALA A 139 10.37 13.94 5.85
CA ALA A 139 9.78 14.47 7.07
C ALA A 139 8.50 13.72 7.51
N SER A 140 7.84 13.02 6.57
CA SER A 140 6.66 12.17 6.83
C SER A 140 6.99 10.73 7.20
N ILE A 141 8.26 10.33 7.11
CA ILE A 141 8.75 9.10 7.74
C ILE A 141 8.65 9.32 9.24
N GLY A 142 7.54 8.86 9.80
CA GLY A 142 7.29 8.90 11.23
C GLY A 142 8.21 7.95 11.98
N GLU A 143 8.01 7.94 13.28
CA GLU A 143 8.86 7.26 14.24
C GLU A 143 8.79 5.73 14.05
N HIS A 144 9.94 5.05 14.02
CA HIS A 144 10.05 3.57 13.97
C HIS A 144 9.37 2.91 12.74
N GLY A 145 9.39 3.58 11.60
CA GLY A 145 8.91 3.03 10.32
C GLY A 145 7.40 3.15 10.10
N MET A 146 6.66 3.74 11.05
CA MET A 146 5.28 4.16 10.85
C MET A 146 5.24 5.49 10.08
N ILE A 147 4.32 5.63 9.13
CA ILE A 147 4.24 6.81 8.24
C ILE A 147 2.82 7.37 8.30
N GLY A 148 2.73 8.69 8.45
CA GLY A 148 1.47 9.40 8.40
C GLY A 148 1.55 10.79 9.02
N ASN A 149 0.80 11.73 8.45
CA ASN A 149 0.66 13.09 8.94
C ASN A 149 -0.81 13.46 9.23
N CYS A 150 -1.75 12.56 8.99
CA CYS A 150 -3.15 12.80 9.35
C CYS A 150 -3.33 12.90 10.86
N GLU A 151 -4.41 13.56 11.28
CA GLU A 151 -4.71 13.78 12.69
C GLU A 151 -4.77 12.47 13.48
N ALA A 152 -5.40 11.43 12.92
CA ALA A 152 -5.51 10.11 13.56
C ALA A 152 -4.13 9.50 13.85
N MET A 153 -3.17 9.61 12.91
CA MET A 153 -1.81 9.14 13.11
C MET A 153 -1.03 9.99 14.13
N GLN A 154 -1.23 11.31 14.13
CA GLN A 154 -0.61 12.19 15.13
C GLN A 154 -1.13 11.90 16.56
N GLN A 155 -2.43 11.62 16.69
CA GLN A 155 -3.03 11.18 17.94
C GLN A 155 -2.49 9.82 18.38
N LEU A 156 -2.33 8.88 17.45
CA LEU A 156 -1.69 7.57 17.70
C LEU A 156 -0.26 7.75 18.23
N PHE A 157 0.58 8.53 17.55
CA PHE A 157 1.96 8.79 17.98
C PHE A 157 2.03 9.46 19.35
N SER A 158 1.12 10.40 19.64
CA SER A 158 1.00 11.03 20.95
C SER A 158 0.64 10.01 22.04
N THR A 159 -0.27 9.09 21.74
CA THR A 159 -0.69 8.02 22.66
C THR A 159 0.45 7.05 22.92
N ILE A 160 1.16 6.60 21.87
CA ILE A 160 2.36 5.75 22.00
C ILE A 160 3.38 6.40 22.92
N ARG A 161 3.67 7.70 22.76
CA ARG A 161 4.61 8.44 23.63
C ARG A 161 4.21 8.47 25.10
N LYS A 162 2.91 8.49 25.41
CA LYS A 162 2.41 8.46 26.79
C LYS A 162 2.48 7.04 27.37
N VAL A 163 1.98 6.07 26.61
CA VAL A 163 1.90 4.66 27.02
C VAL A 163 3.28 4.04 27.21
N ALA A 164 4.26 4.40 26.37
CA ALA A 164 5.62 3.86 26.46
C ALA A 164 6.30 4.14 27.81
N LYS A 165 5.96 5.24 28.49
CA LYS A 165 6.55 5.66 29.77
C LYS A 165 6.11 4.84 30.98
N THR A 166 5.11 3.97 30.81
CA THR A 166 4.55 3.13 31.88
C THR A 166 4.82 1.65 31.60
N ASP A 167 4.90 0.81 32.63
CA ASP A 167 5.02 -0.65 32.48
C ASP A 167 3.65 -1.37 32.40
N ALA A 168 2.54 -0.63 32.39
CA ALA A 168 1.21 -1.22 32.29
C ALA A 168 1.02 -1.98 30.97
N SER A 169 0.16 -3.01 31.03
CA SER A 169 -0.23 -3.80 29.86
C SER A 169 -0.91 -2.92 28.83
N VAL A 170 -0.55 -3.11 27.56
CA VAL A 170 -1.09 -2.36 26.44
C VAL A 170 -1.87 -3.29 25.53
N PHE A 171 -3.07 -2.85 25.15
CA PHE A 171 -3.91 -3.54 24.18
C PHE A 171 -4.07 -2.69 22.92
N ILE A 172 -3.69 -3.25 21.77
CA ILE A 172 -3.74 -2.62 20.46
C ILE A 172 -4.87 -3.26 19.65
N SER A 173 -5.96 -2.51 19.47
CA SER A 173 -7.08 -2.91 18.61
C SER A 173 -6.92 -2.33 17.22
N GLY A 174 -7.32 -3.06 16.18
CA GLY A 174 -7.38 -2.54 14.82
C GLY A 174 -7.42 -3.64 13.78
N GLU A 175 -7.86 -3.30 12.58
CA GLU A 175 -8.01 -4.25 11.47
C GLU A 175 -6.69 -4.95 11.10
N SER A 176 -6.78 -6.04 10.34
CA SER A 176 -5.59 -6.71 9.84
C SER A 176 -4.83 -5.80 8.88
N GLY A 177 -3.50 -5.77 9.00
CA GLY A 177 -2.64 -5.01 8.09
C GLY A 177 -2.57 -3.49 8.34
N THR A 178 -3.10 -2.98 9.46
CA THR A 178 -3.02 -1.55 9.81
C THR A 178 -1.67 -1.11 10.42
N GLY A 179 -0.87 -2.05 10.92
CA GLY A 179 0.45 -1.76 11.51
C GLY A 179 0.58 -2.03 13.02
N LYS A 180 -0.31 -2.82 13.63
CA LYS A 180 -0.28 -3.14 15.08
C LYS A 180 1.07 -3.60 15.62
N GLU A 181 1.82 -4.41 14.86
CA GLU A 181 3.16 -4.86 15.23
C GLU A 181 4.17 -3.70 15.28
N LEU A 182 4.11 -2.76 14.33
CA LEU A 182 4.95 -1.55 14.35
C LEU A 182 4.62 -0.66 15.54
N THR A 183 3.33 -0.55 15.88
CA THR A 183 2.87 0.17 17.08
C THR A 183 3.41 -0.48 18.35
N ALA A 184 3.39 -1.81 18.45
CA ALA A 184 3.97 -2.55 19.59
C ALA A 184 5.49 -2.33 19.71
N LEU A 185 6.21 -2.41 18.59
CA LEU A 185 7.65 -2.17 18.54
C LEU A 185 8.00 -0.74 18.96
N ALA A 186 7.26 0.25 18.46
CA ALA A 186 7.46 1.65 18.80
C ALA A 186 7.21 1.95 20.29
N ILE A 187 6.28 1.24 20.94
CA ILE A 187 6.08 1.32 22.40
C ILE A 187 7.28 0.74 23.13
N HIS A 188 7.76 -0.43 22.70
CA HIS A 188 8.91 -1.09 23.32
C HIS A 188 10.18 -0.22 23.25
N GLU A 189 10.54 0.26 22.07
CA GLU A 189 11.75 1.06 21.84
C GLU A 189 11.76 2.37 22.65
N ARG A 190 10.59 2.93 22.97
CA ARG A 190 10.43 4.15 23.78
C ARG A 190 10.28 3.90 25.28
N SER A 191 10.16 2.65 25.68
CA SER A 191 9.96 2.29 27.08
C SER A 191 11.29 2.24 27.84
N GLY A 192 11.21 2.17 29.17
CA GLY A 192 12.37 1.85 30.01
C GLY A 192 13.01 0.50 29.68
N ARG A 193 12.30 -0.37 28.94
CA ARG A 193 12.71 -1.71 28.53
C ARG A 193 13.18 -1.79 27.07
N GLY A 194 13.32 -0.67 26.36
CA GLY A 194 13.70 -0.66 24.93
C GLY A 194 15.09 -1.20 24.60
N LYS A 195 15.94 -1.45 25.60
CA LYS A 195 17.21 -2.17 25.44
C LYS A 195 17.11 -3.68 25.71
N GLY A 196 15.99 -4.12 26.28
CA GLY A 196 15.71 -5.53 26.58
C GLY A 196 15.17 -6.27 25.36
N PRO A 197 14.90 -7.58 25.49
CA PRO A 197 14.36 -8.37 24.38
C PRO A 197 12.94 -7.93 24.01
N PHE A 198 12.64 -7.88 22.71
CA PHE A 198 11.28 -7.81 22.18
C PHE A 198 10.93 -9.17 21.57
N ILE A 199 10.07 -9.92 22.24
CA ILE A 199 9.66 -11.26 21.79
C ILE A 199 8.22 -11.17 21.27
N ALA A 200 8.06 -11.37 19.96
CA ALA A 200 6.74 -11.44 19.33
C ALA A 200 6.30 -12.90 19.15
N ILE A 201 5.01 -13.16 19.42
CA ILE A 201 4.35 -14.43 19.15
C ILE A 201 2.98 -14.15 18.53
N ASN A 202 2.69 -14.78 17.40
CA ASN A 202 1.37 -14.73 16.78
C ASN A 202 0.58 -15.97 17.20
N CYS A 203 -0.48 -15.77 17.97
CA CYS A 203 -1.28 -16.84 18.55
C CYS A 203 -2.13 -17.57 17.49
N GLY A 204 -2.52 -16.90 16.41
CA GLY A 204 -3.25 -17.51 15.28
C GLY A 204 -2.36 -18.34 14.33
N ALA A 205 -1.05 -18.10 14.31
CA ALA A 205 -0.12 -18.82 13.43
C ALA A 205 0.39 -20.15 14.02
N ILE A 206 0.24 -20.36 15.33
CA ILE A 206 0.73 -21.55 16.03
C ILE A 206 -0.42 -22.54 16.24
N PRO A 207 -0.25 -23.83 15.92
CA PRO A 207 -1.26 -24.84 16.21
C PRO A 207 -1.67 -24.82 17.70
N HIS A 208 -2.96 -24.85 17.98
CA HIS A 208 -3.50 -24.66 19.35
C HIS A 208 -2.84 -25.56 20.40
N HIS A 209 -2.55 -26.81 20.04
CA HIS A 209 -1.93 -27.81 20.93
C HIS A 209 -0.44 -27.51 21.25
N LEU A 210 0.23 -26.65 20.49
CA LEU A 210 1.62 -26.24 20.70
C LEU A 210 1.75 -24.85 21.32
N LEU A 211 0.69 -24.04 21.34
CA LEU A 211 0.78 -22.66 21.81
C LEU A 211 1.25 -22.59 23.26
N GLN A 212 0.73 -23.47 24.12
CA GLN A 212 1.11 -23.50 25.53
C GLN A 212 2.59 -23.87 25.71
N SER A 213 3.10 -24.83 24.94
CA SER A 213 4.50 -25.26 25.04
C SER A 213 5.49 -24.27 24.44
N GLU A 214 5.09 -23.50 23.41
CA GLU A 214 5.88 -22.37 22.92
C GLU A 214 5.88 -21.20 23.92
N LEU A 215 4.74 -20.86 24.53
CA LEU A 215 4.65 -19.74 25.49
C LEU A 215 5.42 -20.01 26.79
N PHE A 216 5.16 -21.15 27.44
CA PHE A 216 5.65 -21.46 28.78
C PHE A 216 6.90 -22.33 28.79
N GLY A 217 7.23 -22.99 27.67
CA GLY A 217 8.33 -23.95 27.60
C GLY A 217 7.95 -25.29 28.23
N TYR A 218 8.83 -26.28 28.09
CA TYR A 218 8.58 -27.64 28.57
C TYR A 218 9.85 -28.33 29.06
N GLU A 219 9.66 -29.24 30.01
CA GLU A 219 10.71 -30.13 30.49
C GLU A 219 10.84 -31.39 29.64
N ARG A 220 11.97 -32.09 29.77
CA ARG A 220 12.19 -33.37 29.08
C ARG A 220 11.13 -34.39 29.53
N GLY A 221 10.41 -34.96 28.58
CA GLY A 221 9.36 -35.96 28.85
C GLY A 221 7.97 -35.38 29.14
N ALA A 222 7.75 -34.07 28.98
CA ALA A 222 6.44 -33.44 29.20
C ALA A 222 5.32 -33.96 28.28
N PHE A 223 5.66 -34.37 27.06
CA PHE A 223 4.75 -34.99 26.08
C PHE A 223 5.54 -35.86 25.11
N THR A 224 4.84 -36.66 24.30
CA THR A 224 5.45 -37.52 23.27
C THR A 224 6.22 -36.68 22.25
N GLY A 225 7.55 -36.80 22.22
CA GLY A 225 8.44 -35.99 21.37
C GLY A 225 9.26 -34.92 22.13
N ALA A 226 9.01 -34.72 23.43
CA ALA A 226 9.76 -33.80 24.29
C ALA A 226 11.13 -34.37 24.71
N ASN A 227 12.03 -34.59 23.73
CA ASN A 227 13.34 -35.22 23.96
C ASN A 227 14.35 -34.32 24.70
N GLN A 228 14.13 -33.01 24.70
CA GLN A 228 14.98 -32.02 25.36
C GLN A 228 14.12 -30.97 26.07
N ARG A 229 14.68 -30.32 27.09
CA ARG A 229 14.07 -29.15 27.73
C ARG A 229 14.13 -27.95 26.78
N ARG A 230 13.09 -27.12 26.75
CA ARG A 230 13.04 -25.89 25.96
C ARG A 230 12.44 -24.74 26.77
N ALA A 231 13.13 -23.60 26.80
CA ALA A 231 12.62 -22.37 27.40
C ALA A 231 11.46 -21.78 26.56
N GLY A 232 10.46 -21.22 27.23
CA GLY A 232 9.31 -20.60 26.60
C GLY A 232 9.58 -19.18 26.11
N ARG A 233 8.64 -18.62 25.33
CA ARG A 233 8.69 -17.21 24.89
C ARG A 233 8.59 -16.23 26.04
N ILE A 234 7.81 -16.54 27.08
CA ILE A 234 7.69 -15.69 28.28
C ILE A 234 9.04 -15.59 28.98
N GLU A 235 9.70 -16.73 29.21
CA GLU A 235 11.05 -16.80 29.79
C GLU A 235 12.07 -16.02 28.96
N SER A 236 12.01 -16.17 27.63
CA SER A 236 12.91 -15.50 26.69
C SER A 236 12.71 -13.97 26.66
N ALA A 237 11.55 -13.48 27.06
CA ALA A 237 11.22 -12.06 27.08
C ALA A 237 11.65 -11.36 28.37
N ASN A 238 12.20 -12.08 29.35
CA ASN A 238 12.53 -11.56 30.68
C ASN A 238 13.39 -10.29 30.61
N GLY A 239 13.02 -9.27 31.39
CA GLY A 239 13.62 -7.94 31.37
C GLY A 239 13.19 -7.05 30.19
N GLY A 240 12.35 -7.56 29.29
CA GLY A 240 11.93 -6.89 28.06
C GLY A 240 10.42 -6.84 27.87
N THR A 241 9.96 -7.10 26.66
CA THR A 241 8.55 -7.03 26.26
C THR A 241 8.13 -8.27 25.48
N LEU A 242 6.98 -8.84 25.86
CA LEU A 242 6.32 -9.89 25.12
C LEU A 242 5.13 -9.29 24.37
N PHE A 243 5.17 -9.41 23.04
CA PHE A 243 4.11 -9.02 22.14
C PHE A 243 3.26 -10.23 21.74
N LEU A 244 1.99 -10.23 22.15
CA LEU A 244 1.00 -11.25 21.84
C LEU A 244 0.12 -10.76 20.68
N ASP A 245 0.46 -11.16 19.46
CA ASP A 245 -0.32 -10.84 18.27
C ASP A 245 -1.46 -11.86 18.07
N GLU A 246 -2.59 -11.37 17.57
CA GLU A 246 -3.85 -12.10 17.44
C GLU A 246 -4.28 -12.84 18.71
N ILE A 247 -4.26 -12.13 19.84
CA ILE A 247 -4.62 -12.70 21.17
C ILE A 247 -6.04 -13.28 21.22
N GLY A 248 -6.94 -12.83 20.35
CA GLY A 248 -8.31 -13.35 20.22
C GLY A 248 -8.38 -14.81 19.77
N ASP A 249 -7.34 -15.33 19.12
CA ASP A 249 -7.25 -16.72 18.66
C ASP A 249 -6.62 -17.66 19.71
N MET A 250 -6.31 -17.16 20.91
CA MET A 250 -5.72 -17.96 21.97
C MET A 250 -6.72 -18.97 22.55
N PRO A 251 -6.39 -20.28 22.63
CA PRO A 251 -7.24 -21.29 23.27
C PRO A 251 -7.48 -21.00 24.76
N VAL A 252 -8.66 -21.37 25.26
CA VAL A 252 -9.11 -21.07 26.64
C VAL A 252 -8.16 -21.64 27.71
N GLU A 253 -7.56 -22.79 27.46
CA GLU A 253 -6.57 -23.41 28.35
C GLU A 253 -5.31 -22.54 28.47
N SER A 254 -4.85 -21.98 27.35
CA SER A 254 -3.70 -21.06 27.32
C SER A 254 -4.05 -19.71 27.95
N GLN A 255 -5.30 -19.24 27.82
CA GLN A 255 -5.78 -18.02 28.48
C GLN A 255 -5.70 -18.15 30.02
N ALA A 256 -6.06 -19.31 30.58
CA ALA A 256 -5.98 -19.56 32.02
C ALA A 256 -4.53 -19.54 32.54
N SER A 257 -3.61 -20.18 31.81
CA SER A 257 -2.18 -20.13 32.16
C SER A 257 -1.60 -18.71 32.05
N LEU A 258 -1.99 -17.95 31.02
CA LEU A 258 -1.55 -16.58 30.84
C LEU A 258 -2.06 -15.67 31.97
N LEU A 259 -3.33 -15.82 32.37
CA LEU A 259 -3.89 -15.08 33.50
C LEU A 259 -3.10 -15.33 34.79
N ARG A 260 -2.78 -16.60 35.09
CA ARG A 260 -1.98 -16.97 36.26
C ARG A 260 -0.61 -16.28 36.24
N PHE A 261 0.06 -16.28 35.09
CA PHE A 261 1.31 -15.54 34.91
C PHE A 261 1.16 -14.03 35.15
N LEU A 262 0.12 -13.38 34.59
CA LEU A 262 -0.13 -11.94 34.77
C LEU A 262 -0.46 -11.54 36.22
N GLN A 263 -0.88 -12.49 37.04
CA GLN A 263 -1.17 -12.31 38.46
C GLN A 263 0.06 -12.56 39.34
N GLU A 264 0.77 -13.66 39.10
CA GLU A 264 1.86 -14.14 39.96
C GLU A 264 3.24 -13.63 39.56
N GLY A 265 3.44 -13.23 38.29
CA GLY A 265 4.77 -12.87 37.74
C GLY A 265 5.73 -14.07 37.65
N LYS A 266 5.17 -15.28 37.61
CA LYS A 266 5.92 -16.55 37.60
C LYS A 266 5.33 -17.49 36.56
N ILE A 267 6.18 -18.34 36.00
CA ILE A 267 5.79 -19.40 35.07
C ILE A 267 6.21 -20.77 35.61
N GLU A 268 5.49 -21.80 35.19
CA GLU A 268 5.84 -23.21 35.36
C GLU A 268 5.95 -23.82 33.95
N ARG A 269 7.05 -24.51 33.64
CA ARG A 269 7.17 -25.22 32.35
C ARG A 269 6.24 -26.44 32.33
N LEU A 270 5.76 -26.83 31.15
CA LEU A 270 4.96 -28.06 31.04
C LEU A 270 5.78 -29.26 31.50
N GLY A 271 5.17 -30.09 32.35
CA GLY A 271 5.82 -31.26 32.96
C GLY A 271 6.82 -30.93 34.07
N GLY A 272 7.03 -29.65 34.40
CA GLY A 272 7.86 -29.20 35.51
C GLY A 272 7.02 -28.69 36.69
N GLN A 273 7.64 -28.63 37.88
CA GLN A 273 7.08 -27.99 39.08
C GLN A 273 7.92 -26.80 39.55
N GLU A 274 8.99 -26.47 38.82
CA GLU A 274 9.84 -25.34 39.13
C GLU A 274 9.11 -24.03 38.78
N SER A 275 8.95 -23.16 39.78
CA SER A 275 8.36 -21.84 39.62
C SER A 275 9.44 -20.82 39.28
N ILE A 276 9.36 -20.24 38.08
CA ILE A 276 10.38 -19.36 37.52
C ILE A 276 9.85 -17.91 37.52
N PRO A 277 10.42 -16.99 38.32
CA PRO A 277 10.04 -15.58 38.28
C PRO A 277 10.48 -14.92 36.98
N VAL A 278 9.57 -14.18 36.35
CA VAL A 278 9.80 -13.53 35.06
C VAL A 278 9.19 -12.13 35.09
N ASP A 279 10.01 -11.11 34.82
CA ASP A 279 9.58 -9.70 34.76
C ASP A 279 9.50 -9.24 33.29
N VAL A 280 8.28 -9.16 32.78
CA VAL A 280 8.01 -8.88 31.36
C VAL A 280 6.86 -7.91 31.23
N ARG A 281 7.03 -6.90 30.38
CA ARG A 281 5.94 -6.04 29.95
C ARG A 281 5.12 -6.72 28.85
N ILE A 282 3.81 -6.63 28.94
CA ILE A 282 2.90 -7.28 27.99
C ILE A 282 2.29 -6.24 27.06
N ILE A 283 2.36 -6.52 25.76
CA ILE A 283 1.63 -5.82 24.72
C ILE A 283 0.82 -6.88 23.97
N SER A 284 -0.46 -6.64 23.76
CA SER A 284 -1.34 -7.56 23.04
C SER A 284 -2.02 -6.84 21.89
N ALA A 285 -2.29 -7.56 20.80
CA ALA A 285 -2.97 -7.03 19.63
C ALA A 285 -3.98 -8.04 19.08
N THR A 286 -5.07 -7.53 18.50
CA THR A 286 -5.98 -8.35 17.69
C THR A 286 -6.83 -7.48 16.77
N HIS A 287 -7.32 -8.09 15.68
CA HIS A 287 -8.38 -7.54 14.84
C HIS A 287 -9.79 -8.00 15.25
N VAL A 288 -9.89 -9.00 16.13
CA VAL A 288 -11.16 -9.55 16.60
C VAL A 288 -11.79 -8.60 17.63
N ASP A 289 -13.12 -8.49 17.61
CA ASP A 289 -13.85 -7.85 18.68
C ASP A 289 -13.80 -8.71 19.96
N LEU A 290 -12.90 -8.34 20.88
CA LEU A 290 -12.74 -9.05 22.16
C LEU A 290 -13.94 -8.85 23.08
N ASP A 291 -14.61 -7.70 23.02
CA ASP A 291 -15.77 -7.43 23.86
C ASP A 291 -16.87 -8.47 23.51
N GLY A 292 -17.18 -8.65 22.22
CA GLY A 292 -18.08 -9.71 21.75
C GLY A 292 -17.56 -11.13 21.97
N ALA A 293 -16.23 -11.36 21.95
CA ALA A 293 -15.66 -12.68 22.24
C ALA A 293 -15.81 -13.07 23.72
N VAL A 294 -15.77 -12.09 24.63
CA VAL A 294 -16.04 -12.28 26.06
C VAL A 294 -17.50 -12.63 26.29
N GLU A 295 -18.43 -11.89 25.68
CA GLU A 295 -19.87 -12.18 25.75
C GLU A 295 -20.21 -13.58 25.22
N ALA A 296 -19.53 -14.02 24.16
CA ALA A 296 -19.68 -15.35 23.58
C ALA A 296 -18.95 -16.47 24.37
N GLY A 297 -18.27 -16.16 25.47
CA GLY A 297 -17.53 -17.14 26.29
C GLY A 297 -16.28 -17.73 25.60
N ARG A 298 -15.83 -17.14 24.49
CA ARG A 298 -14.61 -17.55 23.77
C ARG A 298 -13.34 -16.91 24.34
N PHE A 299 -13.50 -15.81 25.07
CA PHE A 299 -12.41 -15.13 25.75
C PHE A 299 -12.78 -14.86 27.21
N ARG A 300 -11.86 -15.07 28.14
CA ARG A 300 -12.15 -14.88 29.56
C ARG A 300 -12.19 -13.39 29.94
N ALA A 301 -13.24 -12.99 30.64
CA ALA A 301 -13.42 -11.62 31.12
C ALA A 301 -12.29 -11.14 32.05
N ASP A 302 -11.81 -12.00 32.95
CA ASP A 302 -10.73 -11.69 33.89
C ASP A 302 -9.40 -11.40 33.18
N LEU A 303 -9.07 -12.17 32.15
CA LEU A 303 -7.91 -11.94 31.30
C LEU A 303 -8.05 -10.64 30.48
N TYR A 304 -9.24 -10.39 29.93
CA TYR A 304 -9.53 -9.16 29.17
C TYR A 304 -9.22 -7.91 30.00
N HIS A 305 -9.73 -7.83 31.23
CA HIS A 305 -9.48 -6.69 32.11
C HIS A 305 -8.02 -6.52 32.53
N ARG A 306 -7.23 -7.60 32.55
CA ARG A 306 -5.80 -7.55 32.87
C ARG A 306 -4.93 -7.13 31.69
N LEU A 307 -5.33 -7.48 30.46
CA LEU A 307 -4.62 -7.11 29.25
C LEU A 307 -4.96 -5.68 28.80
N CYS A 308 -6.23 -5.29 28.89
CA CYS A 308 -6.76 -4.03 28.35
C CYS A 308 -6.67 -2.86 29.34
N VAL A 309 -5.52 -2.69 30.00
CA VAL A 309 -5.31 -1.56 30.93
C VAL A 309 -5.14 -0.24 30.16
N LEU A 310 -4.26 -0.24 29.15
CA LEU A 310 -4.07 0.89 28.24
C LEU A 310 -4.50 0.48 26.83
N ARG A 311 -5.57 1.08 26.31
CA ARG A 311 -6.10 0.77 24.98
C ARG A 311 -5.57 1.74 23.93
N ILE A 312 -5.08 1.20 22.82
CA ILE A 312 -4.72 1.92 21.61
C ILE A 312 -5.59 1.40 20.47
N HIS A 313 -6.12 2.32 19.67
CA HIS A 313 -6.85 1.99 18.46
C HIS A 313 -6.04 2.41 17.24
N GLU A 314 -5.68 1.42 16.42
CA GLU A 314 -4.93 1.62 15.19
C GLU A 314 -5.92 1.99 14.07
N PRO A 315 -5.85 3.20 13.49
CA PRO A 315 -6.83 3.65 12.51
C PRO A 315 -6.68 2.86 11.20
N PRO A 316 -7.79 2.42 10.58
CA PRO A 316 -7.74 1.78 9.27
C PRO A 316 -7.28 2.75 8.19
N LEU A 317 -6.71 2.24 7.10
CA LEU A 317 -6.10 3.04 6.04
C LEU A 317 -7.11 4.02 5.40
N ARG A 318 -8.36 3.59 5.21
CA ARG A 318 -9.45 4.43 4.69
C ARG A 318 -9.74 5.67 5.56
N ALA A 319 -9.46 5.62 6.86
CA ALA A 319 -9.62 6.75 7.77
C ALA A 319 -8.42 7.72 7.76
N ARG A 320 -7.31 7.38 7.08
CA ARG A 320 -6.08 8.19 7.06
C ARG A 320 -6.04 9.22 5.91
N GLY A 321 -7.00 9.17 4.98
CA GLY A 321 -7.17 10.16 3.92
C GLY A 321 -5.92 10.35 3.06
N LYS A 322 -5.32 11.55 3.12
CA LYS A 322 -4.13 11.93 2.31
C LYS A 322 -2.87 11.14 2.65
N ASP A 323 -2.83 10.44 3.78
CA ASP A 323 -1.69 9.59 4.13
C ASP A 323 -1.54 8.39 3.18
N ILE A 324 -2.59 8.00 2.46
CA ILE A 324 -2.53 6.96 1.41
C ILE A 324 -1.48 7.32 0.36
N ASP A 325 -1.46 8.58 -0.09
CA ASP A 325 -0.52 9.05 -1.10
C ASP A 325 0.91 8.99 -0.58
N ILE A 326 1.12 9.43 0.68
CA ILE A 326 2.42 9.42 1.34
C ILE A 326 2.93 7.98 1.46
N LEU A 327 2.08 7.08 1.95
CA LEU A 327 2.40 5.66 2.09
C LEU A 327 2.67 4.98 0.74
N ALA A 328 2.00 5.38 -0.33
CA ALA A 328 2.27 4.86 -1.66
C ALA A 328 3.66 5.31 -2.16
N HIS A 329 4.02 6.58 -1.96
CA HIS A 329 5.30 7.16 -2.40
C HIS A 329 6.52 6.64 -1.62
N TYR A 330 6.51 6.64 -0.29
CA TYR A 330 6.50 5.34 0.38
C TYR A 330 7.28 4.16 -0.15
N VAL A 331 6.43 3.16 -0.25
CA VAL A 331 6.67 1.85 -0.79
C VAL A 331 7.32 1.98 -2.16
N LEU A 332 6.89 2.92 -3.00
CA LEU A 332 7.52 3.16 -4.29
C LEU A 332 9.01 3.47 -4.15
N GLN A 333 9.40 4.43 -3.32
CA GLN A 333 10.81 4.78 -3.11
C GLN A 333 11.60 3.65 -2.45
N LYS A 334 10.97 2.91 -1.54
CA LYS A 334 11.58 1.76 -0.86
C LYS A 334 11.88 0.59 -1.80
N TYR A 335 11.01 0.34 -2.77
CA TYR A 335 11.09 -0.83 -3.66
C TYR A 335 11.41 -0.46 -5.13
N LYS A 336 11.67 0.81 -5.47
CA LYS A 336 12.00 1.22 -6.84
C LYS A 336 13.20 0.50 -7.45
N ALA A 337 14.15 0.05 -6.61
CA ALA A 337 15.34 -0.67 -7.03
C ALA A 337 15.04 -2.10 -7.51
N ASP A 338 13.88 -2.64 -7.15
CA ASP A 338 13.45 -3.99 -7.55
C ASP A 338 12.99 -4.02 -9.02
N SER A 339 12.79 -2.86 -9.65
CA SER A 339 12.45 -2.76 -11.07
C SER A 339 13.69 -2.59 -11.95
N GLY A 340 13.67 -3.19 -13.14
CA GLY A 340 14.67 -2.92 -14.18
C GLY A 340 14.57 -1.52 -14.81
N ARG A 341 13.48 -0.80 -14.52
CA ARG A 341 13.11 0.50 -15.12
C ARG A 341 13.01 1.61 -14.08
N LYS A 342 13.21 2.87 -14.48
CA LYS A 342 13.09 4.04 -13.59
C LYS A 342 11.63 4.44 -13.46
N ILE A 343 10.95 3.94 -12.44
CA ILE A 343 9.59 4.40 -12.11
C ILE A 343 9.72 5.75 -11.40
N SER A 344 9.07 6.79 -11.92
CA SER A 344 9.11 8.14 -11.34
C SER A 344 7.96 8.45 -10.40
N GLY A 345 6.86 7.69 -10.44
CA GLY A 345 5.70 8.02 -9.62
C GLY A 345 4.44 7.29 -10.03
N PHE A 346 3.31 7.85 -9.61
CA PHE A 346 1.96 7.41 -9.96
C PHE A 346 1.33 8.41 -10.92
N THR A 347 0.44 7.93 -11.79
CA THR A 347 -0.48 8.80 -12.54
C THR A 347 -1.51 9.43 -11.58
N SER A 348 -2.12 10.55 -11.98
CA SER A 348 -3.23 11.15 -11.21
C SER A 348 -4.39 10.17 -11.03
N ALA A 349 -4.75 9.45 -12.10
CA ALA A 349 -5.77 8.41 -12.06
C ALA A 349 -5.44 7.31 -11.05
N ALA A 350 -4.18 6.88 -10.94
CA ALA A 350 -3.75 5.90 -9.95
C ALA A 350 -3.90 6.41 -8.52
N LEU A 351 -3.53 7.67 -8.24
CA LEU A 351 -3.72 8.28 -6.92
C LEU A 351 -5.20 8.38 -6.57
N ASP A 352 -6.05 8.79 -7.51
CA ASP A 352 -7.49 8.90 -7.29
C ASP A 352 -8.16 7.52 -7.11
N ALA A 353 -7.69 6.49 -7.83
CA ALA A 353 -8.13 5.11 -7.60
C ALA A 353 -7.72 4.62 -6.20
N MET A 354 -6.48 4.89 -5.76
CA MET A 354 -6.02 4.53 -4.43
C MET A 354 -6.82 5.23 -3.31
N ARG A 355 -7.20 6.50 -3.48
CA ARG A 355 -8.00 7.22 -2.48
C ARG A 355 -9.45 6.73 -2.38
N ARG A 356 -10.02 6.24 -3.49
CA ARG A 356 -11.41 5.75 -3.55
C ARG A 356 -11.56 4.30 -3.10
N TYR A 357 -10.49 3.52 -3.13
CA TYR A 357 -10.52 2.12 -2.74
C TYR A 357 -10.59 1.97 -1.20
N GLU A 358 -11.37 1.00 -0.71
CA GLU A 358 -11.65 0.83 0.72
C GLU A 358 -10.49 0.21 1.52
N TRP A 359 -9.52 -0.41 0.84
CA TRP A 359 -8.35 -1.06 1.45
C TRP A 359 -8.71 -2.09 2.55
N PRO A 360 -9.43 -3.18 2.23
CA PRO A 360 -9.77 -4.23 3.21
C PRO A 360 -8.55 -4.88 3.87
N GLY A 361 -7.40 -4.96 3.17
CA GLY A 361 -6.13 -5.41 3.74
C GLY A 361 -5.22 -4.29 4.23
N ASN A 362 -5.73 -3.06 4.33
CA ASN A 362 -5.06 -1.87 4.86
C ASN A 362 -3.67 -1.64 4.25
N VAL A 363 -2.68 -1.27 5.07
CA VAL A 363 -1.32 -0.93 4.63
C VAL A 363 -0.60 -2.15 4.03
N ARG A 364 -0.90 -3.37 4.52
CA ARG A 364 -0.33 -4.60 3.95
C ARG A 364 -0.76 -4.80 2.50
N GLU A 365 -2.03 -4.57 2.19
CA GLU A 365 -2.54 -4.62 0.81
C GLU A 365 -1.91 -3.53 -0.06
N LEU A 366 -1.83 -2.29 0.43
CA LEU A 366 -1.17 -1.18 -0.28
C LEU A 366 0.28 -1.52 -0.65
N ILE A 367 1.05 -2.03 0.31
CA ILE A 367 2.44 -2.44 0.06
C ILE A 367 2.50 -3.49 -1.04
N ASN A 368 1.66 -4.53 -0.96
CA ASN A 368 1.67 -5.62 -1.93
C ASN A 368 1.25 -5.16 -3.33
N ARG A 369 0.22 -4.31 -3.44
CA ARG A 369 -0.24 -3.76 -4.72
C ARG A 369 0.81 -2.87 -5.37
N VAL A 370 1.41 -1.95 -4.61
CA VAL A 370 2.48 -1.08 -5.14
C VAL A 370 3.71 -1.90 -5.55
N ARG A 371 4.13 -2.90 -4.77
CA ARG A 371 5.23 -3.79 -5.15
C ARG A 371 4.93 -4.56 -6.43
N ARG A 372 3.71 -5.09 -6.58
CA ARG A 372 3.27 -5.74 -7.83
C ARG A 372 3.31 -4.76 -9.00
N ALA A 373 2.80 -3.54 -8.81
CA ALA A 373 2.81 -2.50 -9.84
C ALA A 373 4.23 -2.15 -10.30
N ILE A 374 5.19 -2.07 -9.37
CA ILE A 374 6.61 -1.80 -9.69
C ILE A 374 7.22 -2.86 -10.62
N VAL A 375 6.85 -4.13 -10.41
CA VAL A 375 7.34 -5.26 -11.21
C VAL A 375 6.63 -5.33 -12.57
N MET A 376 5.34 -5.03 -12.60
CA MET A 376 4.50 -5.13 -13.80
C MET A 376 4.53 -3.87 -14.67
N ALA A 377 5.13 -2.77 -14.19
CA ALA A 377 5.09 -1.48 -14.85
C ALA A 377 5.66 -1.51 -16.27
N GLU A 378 4.79 -1.18 -17.24
CA GLU A 378 5.20 -0.99 -18.63
C GLU A 378 5.72 0.41 -18.91
N SER A 379 5.36 1.38 -18.05
CA SER A 379 5.66 2.81 -18.22
C SER A 379 6.44 3.38 -17.03
N ARG A 380 6.86 4.65 -17.15
CA ARG A 380 7.57 5.41 -16.10
C ARG A 380 6.65 5.77 -14.92
N LEU A 381 5.33 5.82 -15.14
CA LEU A 381 4.32 6.15 -14.13
C LEU A 381 3.38 4.96 -13.91
N LEU A 382 3.10 4.65 -12.65
CA LEU A 382 2.16 3.59 -12.30
C LEU A 382 0.72 4.02 -12.57
N THR A 383 -0.03 3.16 -13.23
CA THR A 383 -1.44 3.33 -13.60
C THR A 383 -2.37 2.59 -12.62
N PRO A 384 -3.70 2.86 -12.62
CA PRO A 384 -4.66 2.06 -11.85
C PRO A 384 -4.59 0.57 -12.16
N HIS A 385 -4.38 0.22 -13.44
CA HIS A 385 -4.25 -1.16 -13.91
C HIS A 385 -3.04 -1.86 -13.30
N ASP A 386 -1.89 -1.18 -13.22
CA ASP A 386 -0.68 -1.74 -12.58
C ASP A 386 -0.92 -2.09 -11.10
N LEU A 387 -1.77 -1.31 -10.42
CA LEU A 387 -2.16 -1.51 -9.02
C LEU A 387 -3.31 -2.52 -8.85
N GLY A 388 -3.91 -2.98 -9.95
CA GLY A 388 -5.13 -3.80 -9.96
C GLY A 388 -6.33 -3.08 -9.33
N LEU A 389 -6.38 -1.76 -9.46
CA LEU A 389 -7.44 -0.90 -8.93
C LEU A 389 -8.37 -0.39 -10.03
N ASP A 390 -8.35 -1.02 -11.20
CA ASP A 390 -9.30 -0.69 -12.26
C ASP A 390 -10.72 -0.89 -11.76
N THR A 391 -11.54 0.14 -11.94
CA THR A 391 -12.98 -0.01 -11.87
C THR A 391 -13.41 -0.73 -13.16
N PRO A 392 -14.20 -1.81 -13.08
CA PRO A 392 -14.77 -2.42 -14.27
C PRO A 392 -15.64 -1.35 -14.97
N GLY A 393 -15.15 -0.78 -16.08
CA GLY A 393 -15.89 0.21 -16.87
C GLY A 393 -15.08 1.35 -17.51
N GLU A 394 -13.80 1.57 -17.15
CA GLU A 394 -13.03 2.73 -17.66
C GLU A 394 -12.01 2.40 -18.78
N THR A 395 -11.93 1.15 -19.26
CA THR A 395 -10.86 0.70 -20.17
C THR A 395 -11.30 0.36 -21.59
N GLU A 396 -12.11 1.19 -22.23
CA GLU A 396 -12.13 1.29 -23.70
C GLU A 396 -12.36 2.77 -24.11
N PRO A 397 -11.76 3.27 -25.21
CA PRO A 397 -12.19 4.53 -25.82
C PRO A 397 -13.59 4.32 -26.39
N VAL A 398 -14.59 4.45 -25.52
CA VAL A 398 -15.99 4.37 -25.84
C VAL A 398 -16.32 5.51 -26.82
N THR A 399 -16.80 5.19 -28.02
CA THR A 399 -17.29 6.24 -28.94
C THR A 399 -18.41 7.02 -28.25
N LEU A 400 -18.68 8.27 -28.64
CA LEU A 400 -19.75 9.08 -28.02
C LEU A 400 -21.09 8.33 -27.99
N GLU A 401 -21.35 7.52 -29.02
CA GLU A 401 -22.52 6.67 -29.14
C GLU A 401 -22.55 5.56 -28.07
N GLN A 402 -21.44 4.83 -27.89
CA GLN A 402 -21.33 3.80 -26.86
C GLN A 402 -21.38 4.41 -25.44
N ALA A 403 -20.90 5.65 -25.26
CA ALA A 403 -20.88 6.33 -23.95
C ALA A 403 -22.29 6.77 -23.54
N ARG A 404 -23.09 7.21 -24.51
CA ARG A 404 -24.52 7.45 -24.31
C ARG A 404 -25.26 6.16 -24.01
N ALA A 405 -24.98 5.10 -24.77
CA ALA A 405 -25.63 3.80 -24.55
C ALA A 405 -25.34 3.23 -23.14
N LEU A 406 -24.09 3.29 -22.69
CA LEU A 406 -23.73 2.85 -21.33
C LEU A 406 -24.40 3.72 -20.26
N ALA A 407 -24.37 5.05 -20.41
CA ALA A 407 -25.00 5.96 -19.46
C ALA A 407 -26.52 5.76 -19.38
N GLU A 408 -27.18 5.55 -20.52
CA GLU A 408 -28.61 5.22 -20.60
C GLU A 408 -28.92 3.89 -19.92
N ARG A 409 -28.13 2.85 -20.20
CA ARG A 409 -28.28 1.53 -19.58
C ARG A 409 -28.15 1.61 -18.06
N THR A 410 -27.08 2.24 -17.56
CA THR A 410 -26.85 2.40 -16.12
C THR A 410 -27.94 3.24 -15.44
N ALA A 411 -28.45 4.28 -16.11
CA ALA A 411 -29.57 5.07 -15.59
C ALA A 411 -30.84 4.21 -15.47
N ILE A 412 -31.14 3.36 -16.46
CA ILE A 412 -32.28 2.45 -16.45
C ILE A 412 -32.14 1.38 -15.36
N GLU A 413 -30.99 0.71 -15.26
CA GLU A 413 -30.71 -0.31 -14.25
C GLU A 413 -30.85 0.25 -12.83
N ASN A 414 -30.28 1.42 -12.55
CA ASN A 414 -30.38 2.06 -11.23
C ASN A 414 -31.82 2.48 -10.89
N ALA A 415 -32.56 3.04 -11.85
CA ALA A 415 -33.96 3.40 -11.64
C ALA A 415 -34.83 2.17 -11.42
N LEU A 416 -34.55 1.05 -12.10
CA LEU A 416 -35.25 -0.22 -11.87
C LEU A 416 -34.95 -0.77 -10.48
N LEU A 417 -33.67 -0.80 -10.07
CA LEU A 417 -33.25 -1.30 -8.75
C LEU A 417 -33.87 -0.49 -7.60
N ARG A 418 -33.86 0.85 -7.68
CA ARG A 418 -34.47 1.72 -6.64
C ARG A 418 -35.98 1.58 -6.53
N ASN A 419 -36.63 1.14 -7.59
CA ASN A 419 -38.08 0.98 -7.65
C ASN A 419 -38.54 -0.47 -7.59
N ASP A 420 -37.69 -1.40 -7.13
CA ASP A 420 -37.99 -2.85 -7.04
C ASP A 420 -38.50 -3.42 -8.37
N HIS A 421 -37.88 -3.04 -9.48
CA HIS A 421 -38.26 -3.39 -10.86
C HIS A 421 -39.69 -2.98 -11.26
N ARG A 422 -40.32 -2.03 -10.54
CA ARG A 422 -41.62 -1.45 -10.91
C ARG A 422 -41.46 -0.44 -12.03
N ILE A 423 -41.66 -0.90 -13.26
CA ILE A 423 -41.45 -0.15 -14.51
C ILE A 423 -42.18 1.21 -14.52
N ASN A 424 -43.39 1.31 -13.98
CA ASN A 424 -44.14 2.58 -13.96
C ASN A 424 -43.47 3.65 -13.08
N LYS A 425 -42.90 3.26 -11.95
CA LYS A 425 -42.22 4.19 -11.04
C LYS A 425 -40.83 4.56 -11.57
N ALA A 426 -40.11 3.58 -12.13
CA ALA A 426 -38.83 3.82 -12.78
C ALA A 426 -38.96 4.76 -13.98
N ALA A 427 -40.00 4.62 -14.81
CA ALA A 427 -40.27 5.53 -15.93
C ALA A 427 -40.55 6.96 -15.46
N ALA A 428 -41.32 7.11 -14.37
CA ALA A 428 -41.61 8.41 -13.78
C ALA A 428 -40.36 9.07 -13.18
N GLU A 429 -39.49 8.31 -12.50
CA GLU A 429 -38.19 8.80 -12.00
C GLU A 429 -37.28 9.28 -13.13
N LEU A 430 -37.25 8.53 -14.23
CA LEU A 430 -36.45 8.86 -15.42
C LEU A 430 -37.06 9.96 -16.31
N GLY A 431 -38.29 10.42 -16.01
CA GLY A 431 -38.97 11.46 -16.77
C GLY A 431 -39.39 11.03 -18.19
N ILE A 432 -39.54 9.73 -18.44
CA ILE A 432 -39.89 9.17 -19.76
C ILE A 432 -41.21 8.38 -19.71
N SER A 433 -41.82 8.16 -20.88
CA SER A 433 -43.03 7.34 -20.95
C SER A 433 -42.72 5.86 -20.69
N ARG A 434 -43.69 5.11 -20.17
CA ARG A 434 -43.60 3.65 -20.01
C ARG A 434 -43.17 2.96 -21.30
N VAL A 435 -43.75 3.36 -22.44
CA VAL A 435 -43.44 2.77 -23.75
C VAL A 435 -41.99 3.05 -24.16
N THR A 436 -41.48 4.26 -23.87
CA THR A 436 -40.09 4.63 -24.12
C THR A 436 -39.13 3.80 -23.27
N LEU A 437 -39.45 3.61 -21.98
CA LEU A 437 -38.63 2.79 -21.09
C LEU A 437 -38.58 1.33 -21.56
N TYR A 438 -39.72 0.74 -21.94
CA TYR A 438 -39.74 -0.63 -22.50
C TYR A 438 -38.88 -0.75 -23.78
N ARG A 439 -38.96 0.23 -24.68
CA ARG A 439 -38.14 0.24 -25.90
C ARG A 439 -36.65 0.29 -25.57
N MET A 440 -36.24 1.17 -24.65
CA MET A 440 -34.85 1.29 -24.22
C MET A 440 -34.36 0.05 -23.47
N MET A 441 -35.21 -0.60 -22.66
CA MET A 441 -34.87 -1.87 -22.02
C MET A 441 -34.60 -2.99 -23.02
N ILE A 442 -35.38 -3.05 -24.12
CA ILE A 442 -35.16 -4.02 -25.20
C ILE A 442 -33.86 -3.69 -25.95
N GLU A 443 -33.66 -2.42 -26.29
CA GLU A 443 -32.49 -1.93 -27.02
C GLU A 443 -31.16 -2.19 -26.26
N HIS A 444 -31.20 -2.07 -24.93
CA HIS A 444 -30.04 -2.30 -24.05
C HIS A 444 -29.96 -3.73 -23.48
N GLY A 445 -30.82 -4.65 -23.90
CA GLY A 445 -30.78 -6.07 -23.51
C GLY A 445 -31.17 -6.37 -22.06
N LEU A 446 -32.01 -5.53 -21.44
CA LEU A 446 -32.40 -5.60 -20.02
C LEU A 446 -33.69 -6.39 -19.75
N ASN A 447 -34.07 -7.32 -20.63
CA ASN A 447 -35.25 -8.16 -20.43
C ASN A 447 -34.89 -9.51 -19.82
N ASP A 448 -35.22 -9.66 -18.53
CA ASP A 448 -35.28 -10.96 -17.86
C ASP A 448 -36.75 -11.40 -17.84
N HIS A 449 -37.14 -12.24 -18.80
CA HIS A 449 -38.38 -13.01 -18.71
C HIS A 449 -38.05 -14.30 -17.95
N ASP A 450 -38.18 -14.26 -16.62
CA ASP A 450 -38.60 -15.40 -15.79
C ASP A 450 -38.88 -14.95 -14.36
N ASN A 451 -40.10 -14.48 -14.12
CA ASN A 451 -40.70 -14.49 -12.78
C ASN A 451 -42.03 -15.26 -12.86
N ASN A 452 -41.91 -16.56 -13.11
CA ASN A 452 -42.98 -17.51 -12.85
C ASN A 452 -42.76 -18.11 -11.45
N GLY A 453 -43.63 -17.75 -10.51
CA GLY A 453 -43.85 -18.51 -9.28
C GLY A 453 -43.77 -17.69 -7.99
N GLY A 454 -44.93 -17.31 -7.43
CA GLY A 454 -45.03 -17.17 -5.98
C GLY A 454 -46.02 -16.15 -5.42
N ASN A 455 -47.26 -16.61 -5.28
CA ASN A 455 -48.19 -16.33 -4.17
C ASN A 455 -48.97 -15.00 -4.08
N GLY A 456 -50.30 -15.15 -3.88
CA GLY A 456 -51.02 -14.27 -2.96
C GLY A 456 -52.46 -13.86 -3.33
N ASP A 457 -53.35 -14.85 -3.45
CA ASP A 457 -54.67 -14.89 -2.78
C ASP A 457 -55.79 -13.86 -3.04
N ASN A 458 -57.01 -14.43 -3.06
CA ASN A 458 -58.31 -13.88 -2.65
C ASN A 458 -59.24 -13.21 -3.67
N GLY A 459 -60.35 -13.91 -3.96
CA GLY A 459 -61.54 -13.38 -4.66
C GLY A 459 -62.51 -14.48 -5.07
N GLY A 460 -63.38 -14.92 -4.15
CA GLY A 460 -64.39 -15.93 -4.41
C GLY A 460 -65.56 -15.45 -5.27
N HIS A 461 -66.20 -16.35 -6.03
CA HIS A 461 -67.64 -16.67 -5.94
C HIS A 461 -67.99 -17.83 -6.90
N ASP A 462 -68.91 -18.68 -6.44
CA ASP A 462 -69.87 -19.52 -7.16
C ASP A 462 -69.44 -20.68 -8.08
N GLY A 463 -70.03 -21.86 -7.78
CA GLY A 463 -70.71 -22.62 -8.84
C GLY A 463 -70.47 -24.13 -8.97
N ALA A 464 -71.08 -24.90 -8.07
CA ALA A 464 -71.68 -26.24 -8.30
C ALA A 464 -70.81 -27.52 -8.45
N PRO A 465 -71.37 -28.70 -8.10
CA PRO A 465 -70.62 -29.95 -7.86
C PRO A 465 -70.92 -31.07 -8.86
N SER A 466 -69.96 -31.98 -9.09
CA SER A 466 -70.19 -33.38 -9.52
C SER A 466 -68.85 -34.09 -9.74
N GLY A 467 -68.51 -35.11 -8.94
CA GLY A 467 -68.55 -36.51 -9.38
C GLY A 467 -67.12 -37.02 -9.61
N ASP A 468 -66.53 -37.76 -8.67
CA ASP A 468 -66.55 -39.23 -8.57
C ASP A 468 -65.36 -39.90 -9.30
N ALA A 469 -64.85 -40.97 -8.69
CA ALA A 469 -63.75 -41.88 -9.07
C ALA A 469 -62.33 -41.26 -9.11
N GLY A 470 -61.30 -41.77 -8.43
CA GLY A 470 -61.05 -43.12 -7.95
C GLY A 470 -59.99 -43.79 -8.84
N HIS A 471 -58.72 -43.75 -8.42
CA HIS A 471 -57.61 -44.71 -8.66
C HIS A 471 -56.29 -43.97 -8.34
N GLN A 472 -55.54 -44.25 -7.27
CA GLN A 472 -54.84 -45.48 -6.90
C GLN A 472 -53.63 -45.79 -7.82
N ARG A 473 -52.43 -45.64 -7.22
CA ARG A 473 -51.15 -46.36 -7.52
C ARG A 473 -50.44 -45.96 -8.84
N VAL A 474 -49.12 -46.00 -9.01
CA VAL A 474 -47.94 -46.45 -8.24
C VAL A 474 -46.73 -45.87 -9.01
N GLY A 475 -45.62 -45.59 -8.32
CA GLY A 475 -44.32 -45.36 -8.93
C GLY A 475 -43.44 -44.45 -8.11
#